data_AF-A0A9X5CEA1-F1
#
_entry.id   AF-A0A9X5CEA1-F1
#
_cell.length_a   1.000
_cell.length_b   1.000
_cell.length_c   1.000
_cell.angle_alpha   90.00
_cell.angle_beta   90.00
_cell.angle_gamma   90.00
#
_symmetry.space_group_name_H-M   'P 1'
#
loop_
_entity.id
_entity.type
_entity.pdbx_description
1 polymer ?
#
loop_
_entity_poly.entity_id
_entity_poly.type
_entity_poly.pdbx_seq_one_letter_code
_entity_poly.pdbx_strand_id
1 'polypeptide(L)'
;MNINTITTDDLRGMEGKDGLILQGCGGDLKEWVDGINDMFTEAGILKDGSKFEDVSAFQYGELTCLLYPFEDVKLDIGKLAIWRLQTHADFGGTWLSDFVPNRLGGFISEPSPEPEKPDCALIGQDGNVFNLVGIAARTLRRNDMADQAKEMSDRVFASGSYHEALNIIGEYVNITDSEREPEHRASVRQQIKETKTAEPDKKQKTPKQQER
;
A
#
# COMPACT_ATOMS: atom_id res chain seq x y z
N MET A 1 20.01 13.86 -12.47
CA MET A 1 20.27 12.42 -12.63
C MET A 1 20.66 11.84 -11.28
N ASN A 2 19.87 10.90 -10.80
CA ASN A 2 20.00 10.18 -9.54
C ASN A 2 20.17 8.69 -9.85
N ILE A 3 21.02 8.02 -9.06
CA ILE A 3 21.14 6.57 -9.08
C ILE A 3 20.75 6.06 -7.69
N ASN A 4 19.61 5.38 -7.61
CA ASN A 4 19.08 4.83 -6.37
C ASN A 4 19.56 3.39 -6.20
N THR A 5 20.06 3.03 -5.02
CA THR A 5 20.39 1.63 -4.75
C THR A 5 19.14 0.90 -4.29
N ILE A 6 18.78 -0.19 -4.97
CA ILE A 6 17.66 -1.06 -4.62
C ILE A 6 18.14 -2.51 -4.49
N THR A 7 17.29 -3.35 -3.92
CA THR A 7 17.49 -4.79 -3.80
C THR A 7 16.70 -5.56 -4.85
N THR A 8 16.99 -6.86 -5.00
CA THR A 8 16.18 -7.74 -5.83
C THR A 8 14.76 -7.92 -5.30
N ASP A 9 14.54 -7.77 -3.99
CA ASP A 9 13.18 -7.85 -3.42
C ASP A 9 12.37 -6.60 -3.77
N ASP A 10 13.01 -5.42 -3.78
CA ASP A 10 12.36 -4.18 -4.25
C ASP A 10 11.88 -4.32 -5.71
N LEU A 11 12.69 -4.96 -6.58
CA LEU A 11 12.28 -5.26 -7.96
C LEU A 11 11.03 -6.14 -8.04
N ARG A 12 10.88 -7.08 -7.10
CA ARG A 12 9.70 -7.95 -7.04
C ARG A 12 8.44 -7.19 -6.64
N GLY A 13 8.57 -6.05 -5.95
CA GLY A 13 7.46 -5.15 -5.64
C GLY A 13 7.05 -4.21 -6.77
N MET A 14 7.75 -4.22 -7.92
CA MET A 14 7.48 -3.32 -9.04
C MET A 14 6.44 -3.88 -10.02
N GLU A 15 5.43 -4.58 -9.51
CA GLU A 15 4.35 -5.12 -10.34
C GLU A 15 3.61 -3.98 -11.07
N GLY A 16 3.34 -4.18 -12.37
CA GLY A 16 2.70 -3.16 -13.21
C GLY A 16 3.63 -2.06 -13.71
N LYS A 17 4.90 -2.04 -13.29
CA LYS A 17 5.95 -1.18 -13.85
C LYS A 17 6.76 -1.95 -14.90
N ASP A 18 7.45 -1.22 -15.77
CA ASP A 18 8.41 -1.81 -16.70
C ASP A 18 9.64 -0.92 -16.91
N GLY A 19 10.70 -1.53 -17.41
CA GLY A 19 11.99 -0.88 -17.61
C GLY A 19 12.99 -1.80 -18.32
N LEU A 20 14.11 -1.22 -18.71
CA LEU A 20 15.25 -1.95 -19.25
C LEU A 20 16.26 -2.24 -18.15
N ILE A 21 16.62 -3.50 -17.95
CA ILE A 21 17.70 -3.92 -17.07
C ILE A 21 18.94 -4.21 -17.91
N LEU A 22 20.05 -3.57 -17.58
CA LEU A 22 21.39 -3.90 -18.08
C LEU A 22 22.19 -4.58 -16.97
N GLN A 23 23.05 -5.52 -17.35
CA GLN A 23 23.81 -6.37 -16.43
C GLN A 23 25.30 -6.17 -16.65
N GLY A 24 26.09 -6.33 -15.58
CA GLY A 24 27.54 -6.19 -15.67
C GLY A 24 28.02 -4.73 -15.76
N CYS A 25 27.25 -3.80 -15.19
CA CYS A 25 27.56 -2.38 -15.15
C CYS A 25 28.65 -2.09 -14.09
N GLY A 26 29.88 -2.50 -14.37
CA GLY A 26 31.04 -2.21 -13.51
C GLY A 26 31.58 -0.79 -13.71
N GLY A 27 32.44 -0.33 -12.80
CA GLY A 27 33.04 1.00 -12.86
C GLY A 27 32.09 2.10 -12.37
N ASP A 28 32.19 3.30 -12.95
CA ASP A 28 31.34 4.43 -12.58
C ASP A 28 29.95 4.29 -13.22
N LEU A 29 28.93 4.12 -12.38
CA LEU A 29 27.54 3.97 -12.82
C LEU A 29 27.00 5.23 -13.51
N LYS A 30 27.56 6.41 -13.21
CA LYS A 30 27.14 7.63 -13.87
C LYS A 30 27.55 7.65 -15.34
N GLU A 31 28.76 7.19 -15.64
CA GLU A 31 29.24 7.06 -17.02
C GLU A 31 28.36 6.07 -17.81
N TRP A 32 27.87 5.01 -17.17
CA TRP A 32 26.90 4.11 -17.78
C TRP A 32 25.59 4.80 -18.14
N VAL A 33 24.99 5.56 -17.23
CA VAL A 33 23.70 6.22 -17.51
C VAL A 33 23.86 7.33 -18.53
N ASP A 34 24.92 8.13 -18.43
CA ASP A 34 25.23 9.17 -19.42
C ASP A 34 25.45 8.54 -20.81
N GLY A 35 26.27 7.49 -20.89
CA GLY A 35 26.55 6.79 -22.15
C GLY A 35 25.31 6.14 -22.78
N ILE A 36 24.45 5.49 -21.99
CA ILE A 36 23.21 4.90 -22.50
C ILE A 36 22.22 5.98 -22.97
N ASN A 37 22.09 7.09 -22.24
CA ASN A 37 21.27 8.21 -22.68
C ASN A 37 21.76 8.81 -24.01
N ASP A 38 23.07 8.94 -24.19
CA ASP A 38 23.65 9.43 -25.44
C ASP A 38 23.39 8.46 -26.59
N MET A 39 23.67 7.16 -26.41
CA MET A 39 23.38 6.13 -27.41
C MET A 39 21.90 6.11 -27.82
N PHE A 40 20.98 6.22 -26.86
CA PHE A 40 19.55 6.22 -27.15
C PHE A 40 19.06 7.50 -27.82
N THR A 41 19.68 8.64 -27.49
CA THR A 41 19.40 9.91 -28.17
C THR A 41 19.84 9.83 -29.63
N GLU A 42 21.06 9.33 -29.89
CA GLU A 42 21.60 9.17 -31.25
C GLU A 42 20.80 8.17 -32.09
N ALA A 43 20.35 7.06 -31.49
CA ALA A 43 19.48 6.09 -32.15
C ALA A 43 18.04 6.62 -32.39
N GLY A 44 17.71 7.78 -31.83
CA GLY A 44 16.37 8.35 -31.82
C GLY A 44 15.34 7.46 -31.11
N ILE A 45 15.81 6.76 -30.06
CA ILE A 45 15.00 5.98 -29.13
C ILE A 45 14.35 6.94 -28.12
N LEU A 46 15.14 7.83 -27.52
CA LEU A 46 14.63 8.91 -26.69
C LEU A 46 13.97 9.98 -27.57
N LYS A 47 12.78 10.45 -27.19
CA LYS A 47 12.00 11.45 -27.93
C LYS A 47 11.96 12.77 -27.19
N ASP A 48 11.77 13.86 -27.93
CA ASP A 48 11.56 15.21 -27.37
C ASP A 48 12.63 15.66 -26.35
N GLY A 49 13.86 15.14 -26.47
CA GLY A 49 14.95 15.42 -25.52
C GLY A 49 14.79 14.77 -24.14
N SER A 50 13.86 13.82 -23.97
CA SER A 50 13.73 13.05 -22.73
C SER A 50 15.01 12.28 -22.40
N LYS A 51 15.25 12.02 -21.12
CA LYS A 51 16.39 11.23 -20.64
C LYS A 51 15.96 10.38 -19.46
N PHE A 52 16.70 9.30 -19.19
CA PHE A 52 16.61 8.61 -17.91
C PHE A 52 17.34 9.43 -16.85
N GLU A 53 16.59 9.96 -15.89
CA GLU A 53 17.15 10.72 -14.78
C GLU A 53 17.17 9.93 -13.47
N ASP A 54 16.20 9.05 -13.24
CA ASP A 54 16.09 8.25 -12.03
C ASP A 54 16.32 6.77 -12.34
N VAL A 55 17.59 6.37 -12.34
CA VAL A 55 18.01 4.98 -12.60
C VAL A 55 18.20 4.26 -11.28
N SER A 56 17.91 2.96 -11.24
CA SER A 56 18.16 2.15 -10.04
C SER A 56 19.31 1.17 -10.25
N ALA A 57 20.20 1.06 -9.27
CA ALA A 57 21.30 0.10 -9.25
C ALA A 57 21.01 -1.03 -8.25
N PHE A 58 21.30 -2.27 -8.62
CA PHE A 58 21.14 -3.43 -7.74
C PHE A 58 22.18 -4.50 -8.04
N GLN A 59 22.36 -5.43 -7.09
CA GLN A 59 23.23 -6.59 -7.27
C GLN A 59 22.40 -7.82 -7.64
N TYR A 60 22.85 -8.59 -8.63
CA TYR A 60 22.30 -9.89 -8.97
C TYR A 60 23.44 -10.91 -9.10
N GLY A 61 23.58 -11.76 -8.08
CA GLY A 61 24.78 -12.57 -7.92
C GLY A 61 26.01 -11.67 -7.72
N GLU A 62 27.02 -11.82 -8.57
CA GLU A 62 28.23 -10.99 -8.57
C GLU A 62 28.16 -9.80 -9.54
N LEU A 63 27.02 -9.62 -10.24
CA LEU A 63 26.85 -8.60 -11.26
C LEU A 63 26.17 -7.35 -10.68
N THR A 64 26.80 -6.20 -10.90
CA THR A 64 26.14 -4.91 -10.74
C THR A 64 25.23 -4.68 -11.94
N CYS A 65 23.97 -4.36 -11.68
CA CYS A 65 22.93 -4.17 -12.69
C CYS A 65 22.31 -2.78 -12.57
N LEU A 66 21.85 -2.24 -13.68
CA LEU A 66 21.13 -0.97 -13.75
C LEU A 66 19.73 -1.19 -14.35
N LEU A 67 18.71 -0.70 -13.67
CA LEU A 67 17.33 -0.61 -14.14
C LEU A 67 17.05 0.83 -14.60
N TYR A 68 16.70 0.96 -15.88
CA TYR A 68 16.23 2.18 -16.52
C TYR A 68 14.69 2.11 -16.61
N PRO A 69 13.95 2.72 -15.66
CA PRO A 69 12.49 2.66 -15.63
C PRO A 69 11.87 3.50 -16.76
N PHE A 70 10.76 3.03 -17.35
CA PHE A 70 10.10 3.77 -18.44
C PHE A 70 9.15 4.87 -17.96
N GLU A 71 8.91 4.97 -16.65
CA GLU A 71 8.10 6.03 -16.05
C GLU A 71 8.70 7.40 -16.40
N ASP A 72 7.84 8.33 -16.84
CA ASP A 72 8.20 9.71 -17.18
C ASP A 72 9.25 9.89 -18.31
N VAL A 73 9.55 8.83 -19.07
CA VAL A 73 10.47 8.90 -20.23
C VAL A 73 9.71 8.66 -21.54
N LYS A 74 9.93 9.54 -22.53
CA LYS A 74 9.32 9.42 -23.85
C LYS A 74 10.18 8.55 -24.76
N LEU A 75 9.72 7.32 -25.01
CA LEU A 75 10.51 6.29 -25.70
C LEU A 75 9.85 5.83 -27.00
N ASP A 76 10.70 5.54 -27.99
CA ASP A 76 10.37 4.67 -29.12
C ASP A 76 10.54 3.21 -28.70
N ILE A 77 9.47 2.61 -28.17
CA ILE A 77 9.52 1.23 -27.66
C ILE A 77 9.91 0.23 -28.76
N GLY A 78 9.48 0.46 -30.00
CA GLY A 78 9.82 -0.40 -31.13
C GLY A 78 11.32 -0.41 -31.40
N LYS A 79 11.95 0.77 -31.49
CA LYS A 79 13.41 0.87 -31.66
C LYS A 79 14.17 0.35 -30.44
N LEU A 80 13.70 0.62 -29.23
CA LEU A 80 14.33 0.13 -28.00
C LEU A 80 14.35 -1.40 -27.96
N ALA A 81 13.25 -2.05 -28.38
CA ALA A 81 13.19 -3.50 -28.45
C ALA A 81 14.21 -4.09 -29.45
N ILE A 82 14.37 -3.46 -30.62
CA ILE A 82 15.37 -3.85 -31.61
C ILE A 82 16.78 -3.65 -31.05
N TRP A 83 17.06 -2.49 -30.45
CA TRP A 83 18.35 -2.18 -29.83
C TRP A 83 18.70 -3.19 -28.76
N ARG A 84 17.77 -3.51 -27.84
CA ARG A 84 17.94 -4.51 -26.78
C ARG A 84 18.35 -5.86 -27.36
N LEU A 85 17.71 -6.31 -28.45
CA LEU A 85 18.06 -7.56 -29.11
C LEU A 85 19.46 -7.53 -29.74
N GLN A 86 19.84 -6.40 -30.35
CA GLN A 86 21.13 -6.23 -31.00
C GLN A 86 22.30 -6.19 -30.01
N THR A 87 22.09 -5.54 -28.85
CA THR A 87 23.13 -5.31 -27.83
C THR A 87 23.09 -6.30 -26.67
N HIS A 88 22.21 -7.31 -26.73
CA HIS A 88 22.04 -8.28 -25.64
C HIS A 88 23.35 -8.98 -25.26
N ALA A 89 24.21 -9.31 -26.23
CA ALA A 89 25.48 -9.99 -25.97
C ALA A 89 26.45 -9.12 -25.15
N ASP A 90 26.40 -7.80 -25.33
CA ASP A 90 27.32 -6.86 -24.70
C ASP A 90 26.81 -6.37 -23.34
N PHE A 91 25.50 -6.10 -23.23
CA PHE A 91 24.91 -5.49 -22.03
C PHE A 91 23.99 -6.41 -21.23
N GLY A 92 23.70 -7.61 -21.73
CA GLY A 92 22.74 -8.51 -21.08
C GLY A 92 21.35 -7.90 -20.92
N GLY A 93 20.93 -7.06 -21.87
CA GLY A 93 19.70 -6.26 -21.77
C GLY A 93 18.43 -7.09 -21.71
N THR A 94 17.62 -6.93 -20.66
CA THR A 94 16.35 -7.65 -20.47
C THR A 94 15.26 -6.70 -19.98
N TRP A 95 13.99 -7.02 -20.27
CA TRP A 95 12.88 -6.25 -19.70
C TRP A 95 12.72 -6.57 -18.21
N LEU A 96 12.25 -5.62 -17.41
CA LEU A 96 11.90 -5.87 -16.00
C LEU A 96 10.83 -6.96 -15.91
N SER A 97 9.83 -6.87 -16.78
CA SER A 97 8.75 -7.85 -16.93
C SER A 97 9.23 -9.26 -17.29
N ASP A 98 10.39 -9.40 -17.93
CA ASP A 98 11.04 -10.70 -18.19
C ASP A 98 11.95 -11.11 -17.03
N PHE A 99 12.71 -10.17 -16.46
CA PHE A 99 13.74 -10.45 -15.47
C PHE A 99 13.13 -11.01 -14.18
N VAL A 100 12.10 -10.35 -13.64
CA VAL A 100 11.53 -10.69 -12.34
C VAL A 100 10.90 -12.10 -12.33
N PRO A 101 10.01 -12.46 -13.27
CA PRO A 101 9.44 -13.80 -13.31
C PRO A 101 10.48 -14.89 -13.58
N ASN A 102 11.40 -14.65 -14.51
CA ASN A 102 12.34 -15.68 -14.95
C ASN A 102 13.53 -15.88 -14.00
N ARG A 103 13.91 -14.85 -13.23
CA ARG A 103 15.15 -14.88 -12.41
C ARG A 103 14.92 -14.72 -10.93
N LEU A 104 13.83 -14.07 -10.52
CA LEU A 104 13.54 -13.75 -9.12
C LEU A 104 12.32 -14.50 -8.57
N GLY A 105 11.69 -15.37 -9.38
CA GLY A 105 10.55 -16.17 -8.96
C GLY A 105 9.22 -15.42 -8.94
N GLY A 106 9.08 -14.37 -9.76
CA GLY A 106 7.84 -13.62 -9.92
C GLY A 106 7.76 -12.36 -9.07
N PHE A 107 6.87 -11.46 -9.50
CA PHE A 107 6.49 -10.29 -8.73
C PHE A 107 5.78 -10.72 -7.45
N ILE A 108 6.05 -10.00 -6.38
CA ILE A 108 5.30 -10.08 -5.14
C ILE A 108 4.41 -8.86 -5.18
N SER A 109 3.11 -9.05 -5.39
CA SER A 109 2.15 -7.99 -5.08
C SER A 109 2.37 -7.65 -3.61
N GLU A 110 2.50 -6.37 -3.26
CA GLU A 110 2.35 -5.98 -1.86
C GLU A 110 1.10 -6.70 -1.35
N PRO A 111 1.15 -7.43 -0.21
CA PRO A 111 -0.08 -7.89 0.38
C PRO A 111 -0.91 -6.63 0.55
N SER A 112 -1.96 -6.48 -0.26
CA SER A 112 -3.00 -5.49 0.01
C SER A 112 -3.23 -5.62 1.50
N PRO A 113 -3.08 -4.54 2.30
CA PRO A 113 -3.38 -4.66 3.72
C PRO A 113 -4.73 -5.35 3.78
N GLU A 114 -4.77 -6.55 4.38
CA GLU A 114 -6.04 -7.25 4.52
C GLU A 114 -6.97 -6.20 5.13
N PRO A 115 -8.07 -5.84 4.47
CA PRO A 115 -8.91 -4.77 4.94
C PRO A 115 -9.25 -5.11 6.39
N GLU A 116 -8.81 -4.27 7.34
CA GLU A 116 -8.93 -4.54 8.76
C GLU A 116 -10.40 -4.86 9.04
N LYS A 117 -10.69 -6.15 9.30
CA LYS A 117 -12.07 -6.59 9.47
C LYS A 117 -12.61 -5.90 10.71
N PRO A 118 -13.71 -5.13 10.61
CA PRO A 118 -14.23 -4.47 11.78
C PRO A 118 -14.81 -5.49 12.76
N ASP A 119 -14.66 -5.21 14.05
CA ASP A 119 -15.26 -6.01 15.10
C ASP A 119 -16.79 -5.91 15.05
N CYS A 120 -17.44 -7.06 15.00
CA CYS A 120 -18.88 -7.20 14.89
C CYS A 120 -19.41 -8.10 15.99
N ALA A 121 -20.13 -7.50 16.94
CA ALA A 121 -20.73 -8.18 18.07
C ALA A 121 -21.92 -9.05 17.63
N LEU A 122 -21.64 -10.27 17.16
CA LEU A 122 -22.65 -11.25 16.75
C LEU A 122 -22.89 -12.33 17.81
N ILE A 123 -21.97 -12.52 18.75
CA ILE A 123 -22.16 -13.47 19.86
C ILE A 123 -23.28 -12.94 20.76
N GLY A 124 -24.20 -13.83 21.15
CA GLY A 124 -25.37 -13.50 21.98
C GLY A 124 -26.55 -12.85 21.25
N GLN A 125 -26.43 -12.58 19.94
CA GLN A 125 -27.52 -12.04 19.12
C GLN A 125 -28.51 -13.14 18.69
N ASP A 126 -29.69 -12.73 18.21
CA ASP A 126 -30.61 -13.65 17.53
C ASP A 126 -29.92 -14.30 16.32
N GLY A 127 -29.81 -15.62 16.37
CA GLY A 127 -29.15 -16.47 15.37
C GLY A 127 -29.89 -16.58 14.04
N ASN A 128 -30.98 -15.85 13.83
CA ASN A 128 -31.57 -15.70 12.51
C ASN A 128 -30.56 -15.03 11.55
N VAL A 129 -30.22 -15.72 10.44
CA VAL A 129 -29.25 -15.23 9.44
C VAL A 129 -29.56 -13.83 8.91
N PHE A 130 -30.83 -13.49 8.72
CA PHE A 130 -31.24 -12.15 8.26
C PHE A 130 -30.87 -11.07 9.28
N ASN A 131 -30.99 -11.39 10.58
CA ASN A 131 -30.58 -10.49 11.65
C ASN A 131 -29.06 -10.34 11.68
N LEU A 132 -28.30 -11.45 11.61
CA LEU A 132 -26.84 -11.45 11.62
C LEU A 132 -26.24 -10.68 10.44
N VAL A 133 -26.74 -10.90 9.22
CA VAL A 133 -26.36 -10.13 8.02
C VAL A 133 -26.66 -8.65 8.21
N GLY A 134 -27.83 -8.32 8.77
CA GLY A 134 -28.21 -6.95 9.06
C GLY A 134 -27.26 -6.25 10.04
N ILE A 135 -26.78 -6.96 11.06
CA ILE A 135 -25.79 -6.44 12.01
C ILE A 135 -24.43 -6.25 11.33
N ALA A 136 -23.92 -7.29 10.65
CA ALA A 136 -22.64 -7.24 9.94
C ALA A 136 -22.60 -6.14 8.87
N ALA A 137 -23.66 -5.99 8.06
CA ALA A 137 -23.75 -4.95 7.05
C ALA A 137 -23.77 -3.54 7.64
N ARG A 138 -24.39 -3.35 8.82
CA ARG A 138 -24.33 -2.08 9.55
C ARG A 138 -22.92 -1.81 10.10
N THR A 139 -22.24 -2.82 10.63
CA THR A 139 -20.86 -2.69 11.10
C THR A 139 -19.92 -2.26 9.97
N LEU A 140 -20.00 -2.92 8.81
CA LEU A 140 -19.21 -2.57 7.63
C LEU A 140 -19.49 -1.13 7.17
N ARG A 141 -20.76 -0.72 7.06
CA ARG A 141 -21.12 0.65 6.68
C ARG A 141 -20.65 1.73 7.65
N ARG A 142 -20.51 1.41 8.95
CA ARG A 142 -19.97 2.33 9.96
C ARG A 142 -18.46 2.52 9.86
N ASN A 143 -17.76 1.60 9.22
CA ASN A 143 -16.32 1.64 8.96
C ASN A 143 -16.03 2.03 7.51
N ASP A 144 -16.94 2.77 6.87
CA ASP A 144 -16.82 3.23 5.47
C ASP A 144 -16.68 2.10 4.42
N MET A 145 -17.00 0.86 4.78
CA MET A 145 -16.94 -0.34 3.91
C MET A 145 -18.31 -0.64 3.27
N ALA A 146 -18.93 0.36 2.65
CA ALA A 146 -20.29 0.22 2.10
C ALA A 146 -20.40 -0.78 0.94
N ASP A 147 -19.37 -0.83 0.08
CA ASP A 147 -19.32 -1.75 -1.07
C ASP A 147 -19.19 -3.21 -0.59
N GLN A 148 -18.32 -3.47 0.37
CA GLN A 148 -18.18 -4.79 1.00
C GLN A 148 -19.45 -5.21 1.75
N ALA A 149 -20.16 -4.27 2.39
CA ALA A 149 -21.45 -4.58 3.02
C ALA A 149 -22.49 -5.08 2.00
N LYS A 150 -22.49 -4.49 0.79
CA LYS A 150 -23.37 -4.89 -0.30
C LYS A 150 -22.98 -6.26 -0.83
N GLU A 151 -21.70 -6.44 -1.17
CA GLU A 151 -21.16 -7.70 -1.67
C GLU A 151 -21.39 -8.87 -0.71
N MET A 152 -21.07 -8.68 0.58
CA MET A 152 -21.32 -9.68 1.62
C MET A 152 -22.80 -10.06 1.68
N SER A 153 -23.71 -9.07 1.66
CA SER A 153 -25.15 -9.33 1.71
C SER A 153 -25.60 -10.14 0.49
N ASP A 154 -25.16 -9.76 -0.71
CA ASP A 154 -25.51 -10.45 -1.96
C ASP A 154 -24.99 -11.91 -1.94
N ARG A 155 -23.77 -12.14 -1.45
CA ARG A 155 -23.18 -13.48 -1.29
C ARG A 155 -23.95 -14.33 -0.28
N VAL A 156 -24.34 -13.75 0.86
CA VAL A 156 -25.14 -14.49 1.86
C VAL A 156 -26.54 -14.82 1.33
N PHE A 157 -27.19 -13.92 0.58
CA PHE A 157 -28.50 -14.22 -0.02
C PHE A 157 -28.43 -15.24 -1.16
N ALA A 158 -27.26 -15.39 -1.78
CA ALA A 158 -26.99 -16.43 -2.76
C ALA A 158 -26.58 -17.78 -2.12
N SER A 159 -26.35 -17.83 -0.80
CA SER A 159 -25.88 -19.05 -0.14
C SER A 159 -27.00 -20.08 0.01
N GLY A 160 -26.64 -21.36 -0.09
CA GLY A 160 -27.61 -22.47 -0.02
C GLY A 160 -27.85 -22.98 1.40
N SER A 161 -27.05 -22.53 2.37
CA SER A 161 -27.11 -23.01 3.75
C SER A 161 -26.77 -21.94 4.78
N TYR A 162 -27.27 -22.15 5.99
CA TYR A 162 -26.96 -21.31 7.16
C TYR A 162 -25.47 -21.32 7.50
N HIS A 163 -24.80 -22.48 7.40
CA HIS A 163 -23.38 -22.59 7.68
C HIS A 163 -22.53 -21.80 6.67
N GLU A 164 -22.86 -21.89 5.39
CA GLU A 164 -22.21 -21.12 4.34
C GLU A 164 -22.43 -19.61 4.53
N ALA A 165 -23.65 -19.20 4.91
CA ALA A 165 -23.93 -17.81 5.25
C ALA A 165 -23.06 -17.29 6.40
N LEU A 166 -22.86 -18.08 7.46
CA LEU A 166 -22.01 -17.70 8.59
C LEU A 166 -20.53 -17.61 8.19
N ASN A 167 -20.05 -18.53 7.36
CA ASN A 167 -18.68 -18.48 6.85
C ASN A 167 -18.45 -17.21 6.03
N ILE A 168 -19.38 -16.88 5.13
CA ILE A 168 -19.34 -15.65 4.33
C ILE A 168 -19.29 -14.42 5.26
N ILE A 169 -20.12 -14.34 6.31
CA ILE A 169 -20.06 -13.21 7.24
C ILE A 169 -18.68 -13.09 7.90
N GLY A 170 -18.08 -14.20 8.34
CA GLY A 170 -16.74 -14.24 8.95
C GLY A 170 -15.59 -13.86 8.00
N GLU A 171 -15.83 -13.87 6.68
CA GLU A 171 -14.86 -13.35 5.71
C GLU A 171 -14.75 -11.82 5.77
N TYR A 172 -15.81 -11.10 6.18
CA TYR A 172 -15.84 -9.64 6.16
C TYR A 172 -15.73 -8.97 7.53
N VAL A 173 -16.10 -9.66 8.62
CA VAL A 173 -16.08 -9.08 9.97
C VAL A 173 -15.40 -10.01 10.98
N ASN A 174 -14.80 -9.42 12.01
CA ASN A 174 -14.32 -10.18 13.17
C ASN A 174 -15.49 -10.43 14.12
N ILE A 175 -15.85 -11.69 14.33
CA ILE A 175 -16.97 -12.05 15.21
C ILE A 175 -16.53 -11.88 16.67
N THR A 176 -17.13 -10.90 17.35
CA THR A 176 -16.84 -10.59 18.76
C THR A 176 -18.09 -10.74 19.62
N ASP A 177 -17.88 -10.70 20.93
CA ASP A 177 -18.96 -10.50 21.90
C ASP A 177 -19.17 -9.00 22.13
N SER A 178 -20.39 -8.65 22.47
CA SER A 178 -20.80 -7.32 22.91
C SER A 178 -20.04 -6.79 24.14
N GLU A 179 -19.25 -7.64 24.82
CA GLU A 179 -18.48 -7.29 26.03
C GLU A 179 -16.98 -6.96 25.80
N ARG A 180 -16.61 -6.44 24.62
CA ARG A 180 -15.37 -5.65 24.50
C ARG A 180 -15.70 -4.26 23.97
N GLU A 181 -15.92 -3.34 24.90
CA GLU A 181 -15.78 -1.91 24.61
C GLU A 181 -14.29 -1.62 24.36
N PRO A 182 -13.85 -1.24 23.14
CA PRO A 182 -12.61 -0.51 23.02
C PRO A 182 -12.78 0.81 23.77
N GLU A 183 -11.84 1.10 24.68
CA GLU A 183 -11.86 2.29 25.55
C GLU A 183 -12.37 3.53 24.81
N HIS A 184 -13.57 3.97 25.18
CA HIS A 184 -14.23 5.10 24.54
C HIS A 184 -13.42 6.35 24.83
N ARG A 185 -12.64 6.84 23.85
CA ARG A 185 -12.04 8.19 23.91
C ARG A 185 -13.20 9.18 24.01
N ALA A 186 -13.38 9.73 25.20
CA ALA A 186 -14.46 10.66 25.51
C ALA A 186 -14.52 11.79 24.47
N SER A 187 -15.71 12.01 23.92
CA SER A 187 -15.99 13.05 22.93
C SER A 187 -15.50 14.41 23.43
N VAL A 188 -14.95 15.22 22.52
CA VAL A 188 -14.54 16.62 22.77
C VAL A 188 -15.63 17.44 23.47
N ARG A 189 -16.92 17.11 23.26
CA ARG A 189 -18.05 17.75 23.96
C ARG A 189 -18.08 17.49 25.47
N GLN A 190 -17.65 16.33 25.96
CA GLN A 190 -17.52 16.05 27.39
C GLN A 190 -16.33 16.80 27.99
N GLN A 191 -15.20 16.84 27.27
CA GLN A 191 -13.98 17.54 27.72
C GLN A 191 -14.20 19.06 27.90
N ILE A 192 -14.98 19.70 27.01
CA ILE A 192 -15.34 21.12 27.13
C ILE A 192 -16.27 21.40 28.33
N LYS A 193 -17.09 20.41 28.73
CA LYS A 193 -18.01 20.55 29.86
C LYS A 193 -17.28 20.45 31.20
N GLU A 194 -16.25 19.60 31.28
CA GLU A 194 -15.42 19.43 32.47
C GLU A 194 -14.46 20.62 32.68
N THR A 195 -13.88 21.17 31.60
CA THR A 195 -12.98 22.36 31.69
C THR A 195 -13.70 23.65 32.09
N LYS A 196 -15.02 23.75 31.93
CA LYS A 196 -15.79 24.93 32.40
C LYS A 196 -16.09 24.93 33.90
N THR A 197 -15.86 23.84 34.62
CA THR A 197 -16.24 23.73 36.05
C THR A 197 -15.09 24.01 37.01
N ALA A 198 -13.89 24.31 36.51
CA ALA A 198 -12.73 24.62 37.33
C ALA A 198 -12.28 26.08 37.12
N GLU A 199 -12.88 27.01 37.87
CA GLU A 199 -12.27 28.32 38.18
C GLU A 199 -11.76 28.33 39.63
N PRO A 200 -10.68 29.08 39.94
CA PRO A 200 -9.84 28.83 41.10
C PRO A 200 -10.34 29.55 42.35
N ASP A 201 -10.48 28.80 43.44
CA ASP A 201 -10.78 29.35 44.75
C ASP A 201 -9.53 30.04 45.34
N LYS A 202 -9.57 31.38 45.41
CA LYS A 202 -8.66 32.20 46.22
C LYS A 202 -9.47 33.30 46.90
N LYS A 203 -9.68 33.17 48.21
CA LYS A 203 -9.05 34.05 49.23
C LYS A 203 -9.53 33.73 50.65
N GLN A 204 -8.56 33.36 51.49
CA GLN A 204 -8.64 33.41 52.95
C GLN A 204 -9.03 34.80 53.44
N LYS A 205 -9.88 34.87 54.47
CA LYS A 205 -10.04 36.03 55.35
C LYS A 205 -9.95 35.61 56.82
N THR A 206 -9.02 36.24 57.52
CA THR A 206 -8.73 36.18 58.97
C THR A 206 -9.88 36.78 59.80
N PRO A 207 -10.17 36.30 61.03
CA PRO A 207 -11.21 36.86 61.88
C PRO A 207 -10.67 37.99 62.79
N LYS A 208 -11.48 39.02 63.03
CA LYS A 208 -11.27 40.04 64.08
C LYS A 208 -12.40 39.97 65.10
N GLN A 209 -12.01 40.05 66.38
CA GLN A 209 -12.81 40.03 67.61
C GLN A 209 -13.98 41.04 67.61
N GLN A 210 -15.01 40.67 68.38
CA GLN A 210 -16.11 41.54 68.79
C GLN A 210 -16.02 41.79 70.30
N GLU A 211 -16.06 43.06 70.68
CA GLU A 211 -16.04 43.58 72.05
C GLU A 211 -17.44 43.48 72.68
N ARG A 212 -17.55 42.85 73.86
CA ARG A 212 -18.34 43.29 75.01
C ARG A 212 -18.06 42.45 76.23
#